data_AF-A0A1F4HHF6-F1
#
_entry.id   AF-A0A1F4HHF6-F1
#
_cell.length_a   1.000
_cell.length_b   1.000
_cell.length_c   1.000
_cell.angle_alpha   90.00
_cell.angle_beta   90.00
_cell.angle_gamma   90.00
#
_symmetry.space_group_name_H-M   'P 1'
#
loop_
_entity.id
_entity.type
_entity.pdbx_description
1 polymer ?
#
loop_
_entity_poly.entity_id
_entity_poly.type
_entity_poly.pdbx_seq_one_letter_code
_entity_poly.pdbx_strand_id
1 'polypeptide(L)'
;MTKKTHKTSADENAGPQSSGTVKESAQQIWLAGLGAFSKAQEEGGKVFESLVKEGLSIQRKTQAVAEERMTEATSKMAKMANEIQSKAGHQWDKLENIFEERVAKALKKLGVPSAKEVDLLAERIDELNKNIQKMSSKAPAAKTAARPAGKKASSTADKPASARRPAARKSV
;
A
#
# COMPACT_ATOMS: atom_id res chain seq x y z
N MET A 1 -5.73 45.02 -53.66
CA MET A 1 -7.07 44.86 -54.27
C MET A 1 -7.94 44.06 -53.32
N THR A 2 -8.73 44.76 -52.51
CA THR A 2 -9.71 44.19 -51.57
C THR A 2 -11.02 43.98 -52.32
N LYS A 3 -11.51 42.74 -52.42
CA LYS A 3 -12.83 42.48 -52.99
C LYS A 3 -13.66 41.56 -52.11
N LYS A 4 -14.52 42.23 -51.34
CA LYS A 4 -15.90 41.90 -50.98
C LYS A 4 -16.13 40.69 -50.05
N THR A 5 -16.21 41.03 -48.77
CA THR A 5 -17.06 40.36 -47.79
C THR A 5 -18.53 40.46 -48.24
N HIS A 6 -19.21 39.32 -48.42
CA HIS A 6 -20.66 39.29 -48.60
C HIS A 6 -21.34 39.49 -47.24
N LYS A 7 -21.80 40.72 -47.02
CA LYS A 7 -22.74 41.09 -45.96
C LYS A 7 -24.17 40.81 -46.42
N THR A 8 -24.76 39.81 -45.77
CA THR A 8 -26.15 39.65 -45.30
C THR A 8 -27.31 40.15 -46.17
N SER A 9 -28.27 39.25 -46.42
CA SER A 9 -29.69 39.60 -46.48
C SER A 9 -30.49 38.51 -45.78
N ALA A 10 -30.69 38.70 -44.47
CA ALA A 10 -31.83 38.14 -43.78
C ALA A 10 -33.03 38.95 -44.27
N ASP A 11 -33.88 38.33 -45.09
CA ASP A 11 -35.15 38.91 -45.48
C ASP A 11 -36.21 38.52 -44.44
N GLU A 12 -36.78 39.58 -43.87
CA GLU A 12 -37.83 39.59 -42.89
C GLU A 12 -39.16 39.19 -43.54
N ASN A 13 -39.55 37.91 -43.39
CA ASN A 13 -40.95 37.51 -43.54
C ASN A 13 -41.32 36.63 -42.34
N ALA A 14 -41.58 37.29 -41.21
CA ALA A 14 -42.09 36.67 -40.00
C ALA A 14 -43.62 36.50 -40.10
N GLY A 15 -44.03 35.37 -40.69
CA GLY A 15 -45.40 34.83 -40.72
C GLY A 15 -45.35 33.44 -41.37
N PRO A 16 -46.30 32.52 -41.09
CA PRO A 16 -46.15 31.15 -40.53
C PRO A 16 -45.25 30.13 -41.26
N GLN A 17 -44.45 30.55 -42.24
CA GLN A 17 -43.52 29.76 -43.04
C GLN A 17 -42.23 29.39 -42.29
N SER A 18 -41.87 30.11 -41.22
CA SER A 18 -40.65 29.86 -40.43
C SER A 18 -40.72 28.56 -39.63
N SER A 19 -41.89 28.17 -39.12
CA SER A 19 -42.06 26.90 -38.41
C SER A 19 -41.89 25.69 -39.33
N GLY A 20 -42.30 25.82 -40.60
CA GLY A 20 -42.13 24.78 -41.63
C GLY A 20 -40.67 24.63 -42.07
N THR A 21 -39.97 25.74 -42.32
CA THR A 21 -38.56 25.70 -42.76
C THR A 21 -37.60 25.26 -41.66
N VAL A 22 -37.88 25.60 -40.40
CA VAL A 22 -37.09 25.12 -39.25
C VAL A 22 -37.29 23.62 -39.03
N LYS A 23 -38.51 23.10 -39.16
CA LYS A 23 -38.78 21.66 -39.07
C LYS A 23 -38.12 20.89 -40.22
N GLU A 24 -38.20 21.42 -41.44
CA GLU A 24 -37.55 20.83 -42.62
C GLU A 24 -36.01 20.84 -42.46
N SER A 25 -35.43 21.94 -41.99
CA SER A 25 -33.99 22.03 -41.74
C SER A 25 -33.55 21.10 -40.61
N ALA A 26 -34.33 21.01 -39.51
CA ALA A 26 -34.05 20.09 -38.42
C ALA A 26 -34.13 18.63 -38.88
N GLN A 27 -35.08 18.31 -39.76
CA GLN A 27 -35.21 16.99 -40.35
C GLN A 27 -34.06 16.67 -41.29
N GLN A 28 -33.59 17.63 -42.09
CA GLN A 28 -32.41 17.47 -42.93
C GLN A 28 -31.13 17.31 -42.10
N ILE A 29 -30.96 18.05 -41.01
CA ILE A 29 -29.83 17.90 -40.08
C ILE A 29 -29.88 16.51 -39.41
N TRP A 30 -31.06 16.03 -39.04
CA TRP A 30 -31.23 14.71 -38.45
C TRP A 30 -30.90 13.59 -39.43
N LEU A 31 -31.40 13.68 -40.66
CA LEU A 31 -31.13 12.72 -41.73
C LEU A 31 -29.65 12.73 -42.13
N ALA A 32 -29.03 13.92 -42.20
CA ALA A 32 -27.60 14.07 -42.43
C ALA A 32 -26.78 13.49 -41.27
N GLY A 33 -27.21 13.69 -40.02
CA GLY A 33 -26.60 13.08 -38.84
C GLY A 33 -26.67 11.55 -38.87
N LEU A 34 -27.80 10.98 -39.26
CA LEU A 34 -27.99 9.53 -39.38
C LEU A 34 -27.19 8.95 -40.56
N GLY A 35 -27.10 9.68 -41.68
CA GLY A 35 -26.29 9.31 -42.83
C GLY A 35 -24.79 9.38 -42.56
N ALA A 36 -24.32 10.41 -41.85
CA ALA A 36 -22.92 10.54 -41.44
C ALA A 36 -22.54 9.47 -40.41
N PHE A 37 -23.43 9.14 -39.47
CA PHE A 37 -23.20 8.05 -38.52
C PHE A 37 -23.11 6.68 -39.21
N SER A 38 -24.00 6.42 -40.18
CA SER A 38 -23.97 5.19 -40.97
C SER A 38 -22.69 5.08 -41.81
N LYS A 39 -22.26 6.20 -42.43
CA LYS A 39 -21.01 6.25 -43.20
C LYS A 39 -19.77 6.08 -42.31
N ALA A 40 -19.80 6.65 -41.10
CA ALA A 40 -18.77 6.41 -40.10
C ALA A 40 -18.76 4.96 -39.59
N GLN A 41 -19.88 4.24 -39.58
CA GLN A 41 -19.91 2.80 -39.31
C GLN A 41 -19.31 1.99 -40.46
N GLU A 42 -19.65 2.33 -41.71
CA GLU A 42 -19.18 1.63 -42.91
C GLU A 42 -17.67 1.82 -43.15
N GLU A 43 -17.15 3.02 -42.92
CA GLU A 43 -15.72 3.35 -43.07
C GLU A 43 -14.94 3.15 -41.76
N GLY A 44 -15.61 3.16 -40.60
CA GLY A 44 -15.00 3.09 -39.28
C GLY A 44 -14.39 1.73 -38.95
N GLY A 45 -14.91 0.62 -39.48
CA GLY A 45 -14.36 -0.72 -39.25
C GLY A 45 -12.90 -0.86 -39.73
N LYS A 46 -12.60 -0.37 -40.93
CA LYS A 46 -11.24 -0.43 -41.51
C LYS A 46 -10.27 0.50 -40.79
N VAL A 47 -10.72 1.71 -40.42
CA VAL A 47 -9.91 2.66 -39.65
C VAL A 47 -9.67 2.11 -38.24
N PHE A 48 -10.67 1.48 -37.63
CA PHE A 48 -10.54 0.81 -36.33
C PHE A 48 -9.54 -0.34 -36.40
N GLU A 49 -9.65 -1.24 -37.37
CA GLU A 49 -8.69 -2.34 -37.55
C GLU A 49 -7.26 -1.82 -37.78
N SER A 50 -7.10 -0.74 -38.56
CA SER A 50 -5.80 -0.09 -38.76
C SER A 50 -5.26 0.49 -37.45
N LEU A 51 -6.08 1.22 -36.69
CA LEU A 51 -5.71 1.79 -35.41
C LEU A 51 -5.40 0.71 -34.36
N VAL A 52 -6.12 -0.42 -34.36
CA VAL A 52 -5.83 -1.56 -33.49
C VAL A 52 -4.51 -2.22 -33.87
N LYS A 53 -4.25 -2.43 -35.17
CA LYS A 53 -2.97 -2.97 -35.64
C LYS A 53 -1.81 -2.05 -35.30
N GLU A 54 -2.00 -0.75 -35.45
CA GLU A 54 -1.02 0.27 -35.10
C GLU A 54 -0.79 0.33 -33.59
N GLY A 55 -1.85 0.29 -32.77
CA GLY A 55 -1.79 0.20 -31.31
C GLY A 55 -1.06 -1.05 -30.82
N LEU A 56 -1.34 -2.23 -31.40
CA LEU A 56 -0.60 -3.46 -31.11
C LEU A 56 0.88 -3.35 -31.51
N SER A 57 1.18 -2.69 -32.62
CA SER A 57 2.56 -2.45 -33.04
C SER A 57 3.31 -1.48 -32.10
N ILE A 58 2.63 -0.44 -31.64
CA ILE A 58 3.15 0.54 -30.68
C ILE A 58 3.36 -0.15 -29.34
N GLN A 59 2.40 -0.92 -28.84
CA GLN A 59 2.55 -1.68 -27.59
C GLN A 59 3.74 -2.64 -27.65
N ARG A 60 3.92 -3.39 -28.75
CA ARG A 60 5.08 -4.28 -28.91
C ARG A 60 6.40 -3.50 -28.96
N LYS A 61 6.45 -2.38 -29.68
CA LYS A 61 7.63 -1.51 -29.73
C LYS A 61 7.93 -0.89 -28.36
N THR A 62 6.93 -0.39 -27.65
CA THR A 62 7.06 0.17 -26.30
C THR A 62 7.47 -0.90 -25.29
N GLN A 63 6.94 -2.12 -25.39
CA GLN A 63 7.34 -3.23 -24.54
C GLN A 63 8.80 -3.61 -24.78
N ALA A 64 9.22 -3.79 -26.05
CA ALA A 64 10.61 -4.11 -26.37
C ALA A 64 11.58 -3.01 -25.90
N VAL A 65 11.22 -1.73 -26.14
CA VAL A 65 12.02 -0.60 -25.66
C VAL A 65 12.01 -0.52 -24.13
N ALA A 66 10.88 -0.76 -23.47
CA ALA A 66 10.81 -0.77 -22.02
C ALA A 66 11.63 -1.90 -21.40
N GLU A 67 11.59 -3.10 -21.99
CA GLU A 67 12.41 -4.25 -21.58
C GLU A 67 13.90 -3.95 -21.76
N GLU A 68 14.30 -3.35 -22.89
CA GLU A 68 15.68 -2.95 -23.14
C GLU A 68 16.14 -1.85 -22.17
N ARG A 69 15.32 -0.80 -21.98
CA ARG A 69 15.61 0.30 -21.05
C ARG A 69 15.62 -0.15 -19.60
N MET A 70 14.72 -1.04 -19.21
CA MET A 70 14.69 -1.61 -17.86
C MET A 70 15.92 -2.49 -17.64
N THR A 71 16.27 -3.35 -18.59
CA THR A 71 17.47 -4.19 -18.49
C THR A 71 18.74 -3.36 -18.42
N GLU A 72 18.83 -2.29 -19.22
CA GLU A 72 19.98 -1.38 -19.21
C GLU A 72 20.03 -0.54 -17.92
N ALA A 73 18.90 -0.04 -17.44
CA ALA A 73 18.79 0.69 -16.18
C ALA A 73 19.10 -0.21 -14.97
N THR A 74 18.58 -1.42 -14.93
CA THR A 74 18.89 -2.43 -13.92
C THR A 74 20.38 -2.79 -13.95
N SER A 75 20.96 -2.95 -15.14
CA SER A 75 22.40 -3.22 -15.28
C SER A 75 23.26 -2.04 -14.81
N LYS A 76 22.87 -0.80 -15.14
CA LYS A 76 23.54 0.43 -14.66
C LYS A 76 23.39 0.59 -13.15
N MET A 77 22.21 0.32 -12.62
CA MET A 77 21.94 0.34 -11.18
C MET A 77 22.75 -0.73 -10.45
N ALA A 78 22.81 -1.96 -10.98
CA ALA A 78 23.63 -3.03 -10.40
C ALA A 78 25.12 -2.66 -10.40
N LYS A 79 25.62 -2.07 -11.48
CA LYS A 79 27.00 -1.56 -11.55
C LYS A 79 27.25 -0.44 -10.56
N MET A 80 26.37 0.56 -10.48
CA MET A 80 26.48 1.65 -9.50
C MET A 80 26.38 1.14 -8.07
N ALA A 81 25.48 0.19 -7.78
CA ALA A 81 25.36 -0.43 -6.48
C ALA A 81 26.65 -1.16 -6.10
N ASN A 82 27.25 -1.91 -7.03
CA ASN A 82 28.52 -2.60 -6.80
C ASN A 82 29.69 -1.62 -6.60
N GLU A 83 29.71 -0.51 -7.33
CA GLU A 83 30.71 0.57 -7.14
C GLU A 83 30.54 1.31 -5.82
N ILE A 84 29.30 1.61 -5.42
CA ILE A 84 29.00 2.24 -4.13
C ILE A 84 29.33 1.28 -2.98
N GLN A 85 28.99 0.00 -3.11
CA GLN A 85 29.31 -1.00 -2.10
C GLN A 85 30.83 -1.20 -1.95
N SER A 86 31.58 -1.22 -3.05
CA SER A 86 33.04 -1.38 -3.01
C SER A 86 33.79 -0.12 -2.59
N LYS A 87 33.34 1.09 -2.97
CA LYS A 87 34.02 2.36 -2.63
C LYS A 87 33.51 3.01 -1.35
N ALA A 88 32.29 2.71 -0.93
CA ALA A 88 31.60 3.38 0.16
C ALA A 88 31.06 2.40 1.22
N GLY A 89 31.62 1.19 1.32
CA GLY A 89 31.28 0.24 2.40
C GLY A 89 31.27 0.87 3.79
N HIS A 90 32.19 1.80 4.07
CA HIS A 90 32.21 2.53 5.34
C HIS A 90 31.01 3.48 5.55
N GLN A 91 30.47 4.05 4.47
CA GLN A 91 29.23 4.84 4.51
C GLN A 91 28.01 3.94 4.58
N TRP A 92 28.10 2.72 4.05
CA TRP A 92 27.07 1.69 4.20
C TRP A 92 26.95 1.23 5.65
N ASP A 93 28.06 1.01 6.36
CA ASP A 93 28.05 0.70 7.80
C ASP A 93 27.36 1.82 8.62
N LYS A 94 27.56 3.09 8.22
CA LYS A 94 26.87 4.23 8.85
C LYS A 94 25.38 4.28 8.51
N LEU A 95 25.00 3.91 7.29
CA LEU A 95 23.60 3.79 6.89
C LEU A 95 22.92 2.59 7.54
N GLU A 96 23.64 1.50 7.78
CA GLU A 96 23.17 0.34 8.55
C GLU A 96 22.84 0.77 9.98
N ASN A 97 23.75 1.50 10.65
CA ASN A 97 23.46 2.08 11.96
C ASN A 97 22.23 3.01 11.95
N ILE A 98 22.08 3.89 10.94
CA ILE A 98 20.91 4.78 10.83
C ILE A 98 19.64 3.99 10.53
N PHE A 99 19.73 2.96 9.68
CA PHE A 99 18.62 2.08 9.35
C PHE A 99 18.16 1.31 10.58
N GLU A 100 19.09 0.70 11.32
CA GLU A 100 18.84 0.05 12.59
C GLU A 100 18.20 1.00 13.59
N GLU A 101 18.71 2.24 13.74
CA GLU A 101 18.08 3.24 14.60
C GLU A 101 16.65 3.58 14.16
N ARG A 102 16.41 3.68 12.85
CA ARG A 102 15.07 3.99 12.32
C ARG A 102 14.11 2.81 12.46
N VAL A 103 14.57 1.59 12.22
CA VAL A 103 13.82 0.35 12.43
C VAL A 103 13.53 0.16 13.90
N ALA A 104 14.53 0.31 14.78
CA ALA A 104 14.35 0.26 16.23
C ALA A 104 13.36 1.33 16.71
N LYS A 105 13.42 2.56 16.18
CA LYS A 105 12.46 3.62 16.49
C LYS A 105 11.05 3.30 16.00
N ALA A 106 10.92 2.66 14.85
CA ALA A 106 9.63 2.22 14.31
C ALA A 106 9.05 1.06 15.15
N LEU A 107 9.86 0.07 15.50
CA LEU A 107 9.49 -1.06 16.36
C LEU A 107 9.09 -0.60 17.76
N LYS A 108 9.84 0.35 18.35
CA LYS A 108 9.51 0.97 19.63
C LYS A 108 8.18 1.74 19.57
N LYS A 109 7.91 2.44 18.45
CA LYS A 109 6.59 3.07 18.22
C LYS A 109 5.47 2.05 18.06
N LEU A 110 5.78 0.85 17.56
CA LEU A 110 4.84 -0.27 17.44
C LEU A 110 4.66 -1.04 18.76
N GLY A 111 5.36 -0.65 19.84
CA GLY A 111 5.25 -1.26 21.15
C GLY A 111 6.10 -2.53 21.33
N VAL A 112 7.04 -2.81 20.43
CA VAL A 112 7.98 -3.93 20.58
C VAL A 112 9.08 -3.49 21.56
N PRO A 113 9.20 -4.13 22.75
CA PRO A 113 10.26 -3.82 23.70
C PRO A 113 11.63 -4.17 23.12
N SER A 114 12.63 -3.33 23.38
CA SER A 114 14.00 -3.61 22.94
C SER A 114 14.67 -4.68 23.83
N ALA A 115 15.64 -5.42 23.29
CA ALA A 115 16.35 -6.47 24.05
C ALA A 115 16.95 -5.94 25.37
N LYS A 116 17.55 -4.74 25.34
CA LYS A 116 18.13 -4.10 26.54
C LYS A 116 17.09 -3.79 27.62
N GLU A 117 15.87 -3.44 27.23
CA GLU A 117 14.78 -3.18 28.18
C GLU A 117 14.30 -4.49 28.82
N VAL A 118 14.35 -5.61 28.10
CA VAL A 118 14.06 -6.95 28.63
C VAL A 118 15.14 -7.39 29.62
N ASP A 119 16.42 -7.17 29.30
CA ASP A 119 17.54 -7.54 30.16
C ASP A 119 17.53 -6.75 31.48
N LEU A 120 17.34 -5.43 31.42
CA LEU A 120 17.21 -4.59 32.62
C LEU A 120 16.00 -5.00 33.49
N LEU A 121 14.91 -5.42 32.86
CA LEU A 121 13.76 -5.93 33.59
C LEU A 121 14.07 -7.28 34.25
N ALA A 122 14.81 -8.16 33.58
CA ALA A 122 15.23 -9.45 34.13
C ALA A 122 16.11 -9.27 35.37
N GLU A 123 17.11 -8.39 35.32
CA GLU A 123 17.95 -8.07 36.48
C GLU A 123 17.13 -7.52 37.66
N ARG A 124 16.17 -6.63 37.36
CA ARG A 124 15.29 -6.05 38.39
C ARG A 124 14.35 -7.08 38.99
N ILE A 125 13.87 -8.03 38.20
CA ILE A 125 13.09 -9.18 38.68
C ILE A 125 13.95 -10.04 39.61
N ASP A 126 15.19 -10.34 39.25
CA ASP A 126 16.08 -11.14 40.10
C ASP A 126 16.38 -10.46 41.44
N GLU A 127 16.58 -9.15 41.43
CA GLU A 127 16.81 -8.36 42.65
C GLU A 127 15.56 -8.30 43.53
N LEU A 128 14.38 -8.09 42.93
CA LEU A 128 13.09 -8.18 43.63
C LEU A 128 12.86 -9.56 44.22
N ASN A 129 13.19 -10.63 43.48
CA ASN A 129 13.04 -12.00 43.91
C ASN A 129 13.96 -12.30 45.10
N LYS A 130 15.21 -11.82 45.06
CA LYS A 130 16.13 -11.87 46.22
C LYS A 130 15.58 -11.13 47.44
N ASN A 131 14.99 -9.96 47.25
CA ASN A 131 14.40 -9.19 48.36
C ASN A 131 13.15 -9.85 48.94
N ILE A 132 12.30 -10.45 48.09
CA ILE A 132 11.13 -11.24 48.52
C ILE A 132 11.58 -12.47 49.29
N GLN A 133 12.62 -13.20 48.84
CA GLN A 133 13.17 -14.32 49.60
C GLN A 133 13.75 -13.90 50.95
N LYS A 134 14.43 -12.74 51.02
CA LYS A 134 14.92 -12.18 52.29
C LYS A 134 13.78 -11.79 53.25
N MET A 135 12.65 -11.31 52.73
CA MET A 135 11.48 -10.97 53.54
C MET A 135 10.67 -12.22 53.93
N SER A 136 10.55 -13.20 53.04
CA SER A 136 9.89 -14.49 53.31
C SER A 136 10.69 -15.37 54.29
N SER A 137 12.02 -15.27 54.30
CA SER A 137 12.88 -15.94 55.30
C SER A 137 12.89 -15.21 56.66
N LYS A 138 12.22 -14.06 56.77
CA LYS A 138 12.03 -13.30 58.02
C LYS A 138 10.60 -13.42 58.59
N ALA A 139 9.81 -14.40 58.14
CA ALA A 139 8.65 -14.87 58.90
C ALA A 139 9.16 -15.58 60.18
N PRO A 140 8.58 -15.31 61.38
CA PRO A 140 9.16 -15.74 62.63
C PRO A 140 9.09 -17.25 62.77
N ALA A 141 10.20 -17.82 63.26
CA ALA A 141 10.31 -19.22 63.63
C ALA A 141 9.24 -19.58 64.68
N ALA A 142 8.24 -20.36 64.28
CA ALA A 142 7.46 -21.15 65.22
C ALA A 142 8.35 -22.30 65.71
N LYS A 143 8.82 -22.17 66.96
CA LYS A 143 9.50 -23.22 67.71
C LYS A 143 8.60 -24.47 67.77
N THR A 144 9.09 -25.59 67.25
CA THR A 144 8.76 -26.92 67.77
C THR A 144 10.02 -27.75 67.80
N ALA A 145 10.29 -28.29 68.99
CA ALA A 145 11.47 -29.03 69.36
C ALA A 145 11.55 -30.42 68.70
N ALA A 146 12.80 -30.82 68.41
CA ALA A 146 13.38 -32.17 68.43
C ALA A 146 12.56 -33.41 67.93
N ARG A 147 12.97 -33.98 66.78
CA ARG A 147 13.55 -35.35 66.67
C ARG A 147 13.97 -35.69 65.22
N PRO A 148 14.91 -36.63 65.00
CA PRO A 148 15.60 -36.78 63.72
C PRO A 148 14.97 -37.83 62.77
N ALA A 149 15.38 -37.71 61.51
CA ALA A 149 15.45 -38.71 60.44
C ALA A 149 14.15 -39.16 59.74
N GLY A 150 14.13 -39.05 58.40
CA GLY A 150 13.26 -39.87 57.55
C GLY A 150 12.86 -39.27 56.19
N LYS A 151 13.70 -39.50 55.17
CA LYS A 151 13.39 -39.79 53.76
C LYS A 151 12.12 -39.21 53.09
N LYS A 152 12.39 -38.60 51.92
CA LYS A 152 11.65 -38.68 50.63
C LYS A 152 10.23 -38.09 50.65
N ALA A 153 10.00 -37.06 49.83
CA ALA A 153 9.31 -37.16 48.54
C ALA A 153 7.79 -37.39 48.76
N SER A 154 6.86 -36.56 48.32
CA SER A 154 6.75 -35.91 47.01
C SER A 154 5.53 -34.98 47.04
N SER A 155 5.54 -33.95 46.17
CA SER A 155 4.45 -33.63 45.21
C SER A 155 3.05 -33.38 45.79
N THR A 156 2.57 -32.13 45.84
CA THR A 156 1.83 -31.42 44.75
C THR A 156 0.65 -32.24 44.19
N ALA A 157 -0.49 -31.68 43.83
CA ALA A 157 -1.05 -30.35 43.90
C ALA A 157 -2.53 -30.53 43.56
N ASP A 158 -3.40 -29.74 44.19
CA ASP A 158 -4.70 -29.48 43.60
C ASP A 158 -4.50 -28.57 42.38
N LYS A 159 -5.09 -29.01 41.25
CA LYS A 159 -5.98 -28.26 40.35
C LYS A 159 -5.60 -26.79 40.06
N PRO A 160 -5.69 -26.34 38.81
CA PRO A 160 -7.00 -25.80 38.41
C PRO A 160 -7.27 -25.77 36.89
N ALA A 161 -8.55 -25.69 36.51
CA ALA A 161 -8.94 -25.04 35.25
C ALA A 161 -10.43 -24.68 35.29
N SER A 162 -10.73 -23.39 35.24
CA SER A 162 -12.01 -22.88 34.72
C SER A 162 -11.69 -21.86 33.64
N ALA A 163 -12.03 -22.21 32.40
CA ALA A 163 -11.83 -21.41 31.21
C ALA A 163 -13.15 -20.72 30.81
N ARG A 164 -13.09 -19.39 30.80
CA ARG A 164 -13.45 -18.47 29.69
C ARG A 164 -14.59 -18.86 28.72
N ARG A 165 -15.57 -17.95 28.57
CA ARG A 165 -16.42 -17.79 27.37
C ARG A 165 -16.20 -16.39 26.74
N PRO A 166 -16.25 -16.23 25.40
CA PRO A 166 -16.05 -14.95 24.69
C PRO A 166 -17.34 -14.43 24.00
N ALA A 167 -17.18 -13.35 23.21
CA ALA A 167 -18.11 -12.69 22.24
C ALA A 167 -18.81 -11.42 22.78
N ALA A 168 -19.11 -10.35 22.03
CA ALA A 168 -18.87 -9.92 20.64
C ALA A 168 -19.20 -8.41 20.48
N ARG A 169 -18.86 -7.88 19.30
CA ARG A 169 -19.04 -6.53 18.74
C ARG A 169 -20.48 -5.98 18.73
N LYS A 170 -20.65 -4.65 18.80
CA LYS A 170 -21.08 -3.77 17.67
C LYS A 170 -21.26 -2.30 18.09
N SER A 171 -20.95 -1.42 17.16
CA SER A 171 -21.22 0.02 17.11
C SER A 171 -22.52 0.32 16.34
N VAL A 172 -23.27 1.31 16.80
CA VAL A 172 -24.14 2.25 16.03
C VAL A 172 -23.97 3.61 16.70
#